data_AF-F6EIH8-F1
#
_entry.id   AF-F6EIH8-F1
#
_cell.length_a   1.000
_cell.length_b   1.000
_cell.length_c   1.000
_cell.angle_alpha   90.00
_cell.angle_beta   90.00
_cell.angle_gamma   90.00
#
_symmetry.space_group_name_H-M   'P 1'
#
loop_
_entity.id
_entity.type
_entity.pdbx_description
1 polymer ?
#
loop_
_entity_poly.entity_id
_entity_poly.type
_entity_poly.pdbx_seq_one_letter_code
_entity_poly.pdbx_strand_id
1 'polypeptide(L)' 'MDSSVFFHPDGERGRARLERERRAKALCRECPVLAQCREHALTVGEPYGIWGGMSESERMHVMKVSRSQRIA' A
#
# COMPACT_ATOMS: atom_id res chain seq x y z
N MET A 1 -10.12 9.03 -12.93
CA MET A 1 -9.99 7.75 -12.22
C MET A 1 -10.45 7.99 -10.79
N ASP A 2 -11.27 7.12 -10.21
CA ASP A 2 -11.83 7.36 -8.89
C ASP A 2 -10.90 6.89 -7.75
N SER A 3 -10.78 7.68 -6.69
CA SER A 3 -9.87 7.42 -5.57
C SER A 3 -10.25 6.17 -4.77
N SER A 4 -11.51 5.70 -4.84
CA SER A 4 -11.97 4.48 -4.16
C SER A 4 -11.26 3.20 -4.58
N VAL A 5 -10.51 3.22 -5.68
CA VAL A 5 -9.67 2.08 -6.08
C VAL A 5 -8.50 1.93 -5.10
N PHE A 6 -7.90 3.04 -4.65
CA PHE A 6 -6.72 3.02 -3.79
C PHE A 6 -7.08 3.02 -2.30
N PHE A 7 -8.19 3.64 -1.94
CA PHE A 7 -8.68 3.75 -0.56
C PHE A 7 -9.94 2.92 -0.38
N HIS A 8 -9.97 2.11 0.67
CA HIS A 8 -11.13 1.24 0.95
C HIS A 8 -12.32 2.08 1.46
N PRO A 9 -13.56 1.72 1.09
CA PRO A 9 -14.74 2.29 1.74
C PRO A 9 -14.94 1.69 3.14
N ASP A 10 -15.70 2.39 3.98
CA ASP A 10 -16.02 1.92 5.34
C ASP A 10 -16.67 0.53 5.32
N GLY A 11 -16.18 -0.35 6.18
CA GLY A 11 -16.72 -1.71 6.34
C GLY A 11 -16.33 -2.72 5.27
N GLU A 12 -15.44 -2.39 4.32
CA GLU A 12 -14.94 -3.33 3.32
C GLU A 12 -14.18 -4.52 3.96
N ARG A 13 -14.57 -5.75 3.60
CA ARG A 13 -13.97 -6.98 4.16
C ARG A 13 -13.88 -8.11 3.13
N GLY A 14 -13.07 -9.11 3.44
CA GLY A 14 -13.02 -10.37 2.70
C GLY A 14 -12.66 -10.20 1.22
N ARG A 15 -13.44 -10.83 0.33
CA ARG A 15 -13.17 -10.86 -1.12
C ARG A 15 -13.18 -9.47 -1.77
N ALA A 16 -14.06 -8.57 -1.35
CA ALA A 16 -14.14 -7.22 -1.92
C ALA A 16 -12.81 -6.46 -1.74
N ARG A 17 -12.24 -6.54 -0.53
CA ARG A 17 -10.93 -5.96 -0.22
C ARG A 17 -9.83 -6.54 -1.09
N LEU A 18 -9.76 -7.86 -1.22
CA LEU A 18 -8.74 -8.53 -2.02
C LEU A 18 -8.79 -8.10 -3.49
N GLU A 19 -10.00 -8.01 -4.06
CA GLU A 19 -10.18 -7.60 -5.46
C GLU A 19 -9.79 -6.13 -5.68
N ARG A 20 -10.18 -5.23 -4.77
CA ARG A 20 -9.77 -3.82 -4.83
C ARG A 20 -8.26 -3.69 -4.72
N GLU A 21 -7.62 -4.35 -3.75
CA GLU A 21 -6.17 -4.30 -3.58
C GLU A 21 -5.45 -4.84 -4.83
N ARG A 22 -5.93 -5.94 -5.42
CA ARG A 22 -5.39 -6.50 -6.66
C ARG A 22 -5.47 -5.50 -7.81
N ARG A 23 -6.63 -4.85 -7.97
CA ARG A 23 -6.86 -3.83 -9.01
C ARG A 23 -5.95 -2.62 -8.81
N ALA A 24 -5.87 -2.09 -7.60
CA ALA A 24 -5.02 -0.94 -7.28
C ALA A 24 -3.53 -1.24 -7.54
N LYS A 25 -3.07 -2.43 -7.12
CA LYS A 25 -1.68 -2.86 -7.36
C LYS A 25 -1.37 -3.02 -8.83
N ALA A 26 -2.30 -3.52 -9.65
CA ALA A 26 -2.12 -3.61 -11.09
C ALA A 26 -1.84 -2.23 -11.69
N LEU A 27 -2.62 -1.23 -11.30
CA LEU A 27 -2.45 0.15 -11.75
C LEU A 27 -1.12 0.75 -11.30
N CYS A 28 -0.68 0.46 -10.07
CA CYS A 28 0.62 0.91 -9.59
C CYS A 28 1.77 0.40 -10.47
N ARG A 29 1.68 -0.82 -11.04
CA ARG A 29 2.77 -1.41 -11.86
C ARG A 29 3.07 -0.63 -13.13
N GLU A 30 2.09 0.13 -13.64
CA GLU A 30 2.24 0.97 -14.82
C GLU A 30 2.68 2.41 -14.46
N CYS A 31 2.79 2.73 -13.17
CA CYS A 31 3.10 4.07 -12.70
C CYS A 31 4.62 4.36 -12.78
N PRO A 32 5.06 5.42 -13.48
CA PRO A 32 6.48 5.74 -13.63
C PRO A 32 7.17 6.16 -12.32
N VAL A 33 6.39 6.58 -11.32
CA VAL A 33 6.89 7.02 -10.00
C VAL A 33 6.63 6.00 -8.90
N LEU A 34 6.41 4.73 -9.25
CA LEU A 34 6.09 3.65 -8.30
C LEU A 34 7.07 3.60 -7.12
N ALA A 35 8.37 3.67 -7.40
CA ALA A 35 9.41 3.61 -6.37
C ALA A 35 9.36 4.82 -5.43
N GLN A 36 9.26 6.04 -5.97
CA GLN A 36 9.19 7.27 -5.18
C GLN A 36 7.92 7.31 -4.32
N CYS A 37 6.77 6.92 -4.88
CA CYS A 37 5.51 6.81 -4.15
C CYS A 37 5.60 5.80 -2.99
N ARG A 38 6.25 4.66 -3.23
CA ARG A 38 6.48 3.64 -2.19
C ARG A 38 7.36 4.17 -1.06
N GLU A 39 8.49 4.78 -1.43
CA GLU A 39 9.44 5.33 -0.47
C GLU A 39 8.78 6.40 0.39
N HIS A 40 8.06 7.33 -0.22
CA HIS A 40 7.32 8.35 0.51
C HIS A 40 6.35 7.73 1.53
N ALA A 41 5.52 6.78 1.10
CA ALA A 41 4.53 6.13 1.95
C ALA A 41 5.16 5.35 3.12
N LEU A 42 6.33 4.75 2.92
CA LEU A 42 7.08 4.08 3.99
C LEU A 42 7.72 5.07 4.96
N THR A 43 8.25 6.19 4.45
CA THR A 43 8.91 7.23 5.26
C THR A 43 7.93 7.94 6.19
N VAL A 44 6.76 8.34 5.68
CA VAL A 44 5.75 9.05 6.50
C VAL A 44 4.83 8.09 7.26
N GLY A 45 4.89 6.79 6.96
CA GLY A 45 4.06 5.77 7.60
C GLY A 45 2.58 5.90 7.23
N GLU A 46 2.27 6.08 5.94
CA GLU A 46 0.90 6.27 5.46
C GLU A 46 -0.04 5.15 5.98
N PRO A 47 -1.07 5.49 6.77
CA PRO A 47 -1.84 4.51 7.54
C PRO A 47 -2.84 3.72 6.70
N TYR A 48 -3.26 4.23 5.53
CA TYR A 48 -4.35 3.63 4.76
C TYR A 48 -4.04 3.51 3.27
N GLY A 49 -4.83 2.69 2.59
CA GLY A 49 -4.86 2.58 1.13
C GLY A 49 -3.64 1.89 0.50
N ILE A 50 -3.60 1.93 -0.82
CA ILE A 50 -2.56 1.32 -1.67
C ILE A 50 -1.60 2.40 -2.16
N TRP A 51 -0.32 2.24 -1.84
CA TRP A 51 0.74 3.19 -2.19
C TRP A 51 1.93 2.44 -2.77
N GLY A 52 2.44 2.89 -3.91
CA GLY A 52 3.62 2.28 -4.55
C GLY A 52 3.52 0.76 -4.79
N GLY A 53 2.30 0.27 -5.04
CA GLY A 53 2.00 -1.15 -5.21
C GLY A 53 1.91 -1.97 -3.92
N MET A 54 1.81 -1.33 -2.75
CA MET A 54 1.73 -1.99 -1.44
C MET A 54 0.43 -1.64 -0.71
N SER A 55 -0.21 -2.62 -0.09
CA SER A 55 -1.28 -2.42 0.88
C SER A 55 -0.73 -1.92 2.21
N GLU A 56 -1.62 -1.38 3.05
CA GLU A 56 -1.31 -1.02 4.43
C GLU A 56 -0.58 -2.16 5.18
N SER A 57 -1.13 -3.38 5.09
CA SER A 57 -0.57 -4.53 5.80
C SER A 57 0.82 -4.91 5.31
N GLU A 58 1.09 -4.81 4.00
CA GLU A 58 2.42 -5.03 3.44
C GLU A 58 3.41 -3.95 3.86
N ARG A 59 2.99 -2.67 3.85
CA ARG A 59 3.84 -1.57 4.34
C ARG A 59 4.18 -1.75 5.81
N MET A 60 3.21 -2.14 6.64
CA MET A 60 3.43 -2.41 8.05
C MET A 60 4.44 -3.55 8.26
N HIS A 61 4.38 -4.61 7.45
CA HIS A 61 5.35 -5.68 7.51
C HIS A 61 6.77 -5.19 7.19
N VAL A 62 6.94 -4.43 6.10
CA VAL A 62 8.25 -3.86 5.73
C VAL A 62 8.78 -2.92 6.81
N MET A 63 7.94 -2.04 7.37
CA MET A 63 8.35 -1.14 8.45
C MET A 63 8.81 -1.92 9.70
N LYS A 64 8.12 -3.00 10.06
CA LYS A 64 8.52 -3.88 11.18
C LYS A 64 9.87 -4.54 10.92
N VAL A 65 10.06 -5.15 9.75
CA VAL A 65 11.33 -5.80 9.37
C VAL A 65 12.49 -4.79 9.36
N SER A 66 12.27 -3.60 8.78
CA SER A 66 13.30 -2.55 8.73
C SER A 66 13.70 -2.02 10.11
N ARG A 67 12.80 -2.08 11.10
CA ARG A 67 13.10 -1.70 12.48
C ARG A 67 13.94 -2.79 13.15
N SER A 68 13.60 -4.05 12.96
CA SER A 68 14.38 -5.18 13.48
C SER A 68 15.82 -5.20 12.93
N GLN A 69 16.00 -4.84 11.65
CA GLN A 69 17.33 -4.76 11.01
C GLN A 69 18.20 -3.61 11.52
N ARG A 70 17.61 -2.56 12.11
CA ARG A 70 18.35 -1.41 12.65
C ARG A 70 18.86 -1.63 14.08
N ILE A 71 18.44 -2.72 14.73
CA ILE A 71 18.76 -3.04 16.13
C ILE A 71 19.81 -4.15 16.22
N ALA A 72 20.04 -4.90 15.14
CA ALA A 72 21.10 -5.89 15.01
C ALA A 72 22.39 -5.25 14.49
#